data_AF-A0A959F8D9-F1
#
_entry.id   AF-A0A959F8D9-F1
#
_cell.length_a   1.000
_cell.length_b   1.000
_cell.length_c   1.000
_cell.angle_alpha   90.00
_cell.angle_beta   90.00
_cell.angle_gamma   90.00
#
_symmetry.space_group_name_H-M   'P 1'
#
loop_
_entity.id
_entity.type
_entity.pdbx_description
1 polymer ?
#
loop_
_entity_poly.entity_id
_entity_poly.type
_entity_poly.pdbx_seq_one_letter_code
_entity_poly.pdbx_strand_id
1 'polypeptide(L)'
;STILHAVCAFIILAASWLLGERYPTFGWLHWGAAIIFIGLLFYQHTLVKPNDLSRINLAFFTTNGVASLIFGSLVILDIFV
;
A
#
# COMPACT_ATOMS: atom_id res chain seq x y z
N SER A 1 -14.55 6.44 -3.26
CA SER A 1 -13.13 6.63 -2.88
C SER A 1 -12.16 6.09 -3.94
N THR A 2 -12.40 6.31 -5.24
CA THR A 2 -11.51 5.75 -6.28
C THR A 2 -10.39 6.73 -6.64
N ILE A 3 -10.73 8.02 -6.73
CA ILE A 3 -9.77 9.09 -7.03
C ILE A 3 -8.68 9.18 -5.95
N LEU A 4 -9.06 9.15 -4.67
CA LEU A 4 -8.09 9.17 -3.56
C LEU A 4 -7.14 7.96 -3.59
N HIS A 5 -7.63 6.76 -3.92
CA HIS A 5 -6.76 5.58 -4.01
C HIS A 5 -5.82 5.66 -5.23
N ALA A 6 -6.28 6.20 -6.36
CA ALA A 6 -5.44 6.43 -7.53
C ALA A 6 -4.32 7.45 -7.23
N VAL A 7 -4.66 8.56 -6.55
CA VAL A 7 -3.68 9.57 -6.10
C VAL A 7 -2.69 8.94 -5.11
N CYS A 8 -3.16 8.15 -4.15
CA CYS A 8 -2.31 7.47 -3.19
C CYS A 8 -1.35 6.49 -3.88
N ALA A 9 -1.84 5.67 -4.82
CA ALA A 9 -1.01 4.76 -5.60
C ALA A 9 0.05 5.51 -6.41
N PHE A 10 -0.31 6.63 -7.05
CA PHE A 10 0.63 7.47 -7.77
C PHE A 10 1.73 8.03 -6.85
N ILE A 11 1.36 8.55 -5.68
CA ILE A 11 2.32 9.09 -4.70
C ILE A 11 3.26 7.98 -4.21
N ILE A 12 2.76 6.78 -3.91
CA ILE A 12 3.59 5.65 -3.49
C ILE A 12 4.62 5.29 -4.58
N LEU A 13 4.20 5.20 -5.84
CA LEU A 13 5.11 4.89 -6.96
C LEU A 13 6.15 5.99 -7.16
N ALA A 14 5.73 7.26 -7.10
CA ALA A 14 6.64 8.40 -7.23
C ALA A 14 7.64 8.45 -6.06
N ALA A 15 7.20 8.15 -4.85
CA ALA A 15 8.06 8.07 -3.67
C ALA A 15 9.06 6.92 -3.79
N SER A 16 8.62 5.72 -4.18
CA SER A 16 9.49 4.55 -4.45
C SER A 16 10.54 4.86 -5.50
N TRP A 17 10.16 5.52 -6.60
CA TRP A 17 11.10 5.95 -7.64
C TRP A 17 12.16 6.92 -7.09
N LEU A 18 11.71 7.97 -6.39
CA LEU A 18 12.62 8.96 -5.82
C LEU A 18 13.55 8.34 -4.78
N LEU A 19 13.08 7.36 -4.01
CA LEU A 19 13.87 6.65 -3.01
C LEU A 19 15.03 5.91 -3.68
N GLY A 20 14.76 5.11 -4.71
CA GLY A 20 15.79 4.36 -5.44
C GLY A 20 16.77 5.25 -6.21
N GLU A 21 16.36 6.43 -6.66
CA GLU A 21 17.25 7.39 -7.34
C GLU A 21 18.15 8.14 -6.35
N ARG A 22 17.62 8.52 -5.18
CA ARG A 22 18.32 9.40 -4.22
C ARG A 22 19.14 8.63 -3.19
N TYR A 23 18.78 7.40 -2.89
CA TYR A 23 19.40 6.61 -1.84
C TYR A 23 19.87 5.26 -2.40
N PRO A 24 21.17 5.13 -2.72
CA PRO A 24 21.73 3.88 -3.24
C PRO A 24 21.65 2.70 -2.26
N THR A 25 21.33 2.99 -0.99
CA THR A 25 21.16 2.01 0.09
C THR A 25 19.82 1.30 0.05
N PHE A 26 18.87 1.74 -0.77
CA PHE A 26 17.60 1.04 -0.91
C PHE A 26 17.71 0.00 -2.03
N GLY A 27 17.42 -1.26 -1.68
CA GLY A 27 17.37 -2.38 -2.60
C GLY A 27 16.10 -2.43 -3.43
N TRP A 28 15.55 -3.62 -3.66
CA TRP A 28 14.36 -3.84 -4.48
C TRP A 28 13.08 -4.03 -3.65
N LEU A 29 13.19 -4.18 -2.32
CA LEU A 29 12.04 -4.53 -1.48
C LEU A 29 11.02 -3.40 -1.42
N HIS A 30 11.44 -2.13 -1.53
CA HIS A 30 10.50 -1.00 -1.59
C HIS A 30 9.56 -1.07 -2.81
N TRP A 31 10.00 -1.64 -3.94
CA TRP A 31 9.12 -1.89 -5.10
C TRP A 31 8.12 -3.00 -4.82
N GLY A 32 8.57 -4.09 -4.18
CA GLY A 32 7.68 -5.17 -3.73
C GLY A 32 6.62 -4.65 -2.75
N ALA A 33 7.03 -3.82 -1.79
CA ALA A 33 6.14 -3.16 -0.84
C ALA A 33 5.08 -2.31 -1.55
N ALA A 34 5.50 -1.47 -2.50
CA ALA A 34 4.59 -0.63 -3.28
C ALA A 34 3.55 -1.44 -4.06
N ILE A 35 3.97 -2.51 -4.75
CA ILE A 35 3.07 -3.38 -5.51
C ILE A 35 2.04 -4.04 -4.60
N ILE A 36 2.48 -4.59 -3.45
CA ILE A 36 1.59 -5.23 -2.48
C ILE A 36 0.58 -4.22 -1.94
N PHE A 37 1.02 -3.03 -1.56
CA PHE A 37 0.15 -1.98 -1.02
C PHE A 37 -0.90 -1.55 -2.03
N ILE A 38 -0.50 -1.30 -3.28
CA ILE A 38 -1.43 -0.91 -4.36
C ILE A 38 -2.40 -2.06 -4.67
N GLY A 39 -1.94 -3.31 -4.67
CA GLY A 39 -2.80 -4.48 -4.83
C GLY A 39 -3.87 -4.57 -3.75
N LEU A 40 -3.50 -4.34 -2.49
CA LEU A 40 -4.43 -4.31 -1.36
C LEU A 40 -5.41 -3.12 -1.42
N LEU A 41 -4.94 -1.95 -1.89
CA LEU A 41 -5.80 -0.79 -2.17
C LEU A 41 -6.87 -1.07 -3.24
N PHE A 42 -6.59 -1.95 -4.20
CA PHE A 42 -7.58 -2.43 -5.16
C PHE A 42 -8.48 -3.51 -4.55
N TYR A 43 -7.90 -4.46 -3.80
CA TYR A 43 -8.63 -5.56 -3.18
C TYR A 43 -9.76 -5.09 -2.24
N GLN A 44 -9.55 -4.01 -1.48
CA GLN A 44 -10.59 -3.47 -0.60
C GLN A 44 -11.86 -3.04 -1.36
N HIS A 45 -11.76 -2.61 -2.63
CA HIS A 45 -12.94 -2.27 -3.44
C HIS A 45 -13.75 -3.50 -3.83
N THR A 46 -13.13 -4.67 -3.90
CA THR A 46 -13.79 -5.95 -4.21
C THR A 46 -14.43 -6.60 -2.98
N LEU A 47 -13.97 -6.26 -1.78
CA LEU A 47 -14.45 -6.81 -0.51
C LEU A 47 -15.79 -6.20 -0.05
N VAL A 48 -16.08 -4.96 -0.46
CA VAL A 48 -17.30 -4.27 -0.09
C VAL A 48 -18.48 -4.85 -0.85
N LYS A 49 -19.25 -5.72 -0.19
CA LYS A 49 -20.53 -6.23 -0.72
C LYS A 49 -21.66 -5.25 -0.36
N PRO A 50 -22.52 -4.85 -1.32
CA PRO A 50 -23.59 -3.89 -1.06
C PRO A 50 -24.71 -4.41 -0.15
N ASN A 51 -24.77 -5.73 0.09
CA ASN A 51 -25.91 -6.37 0.77
C ASN A 51 -25.72 -6.58 2.30
N ASP A 52 -24.54 -6.29 2.85
CA ASP A 52 -24.28 -6.34 4.30
C ASP A 52 -23.20 -5.32 4.69
N LEU A 53 -23.65 -4.16 5.15
CA LEU A 53 -22.79 -3.05 5.57
C LEU A 53 -22.43 -3.10 7.06
N SER A 54 -22.91 -4.08 7.81
CA SER A 54 -22.82 -4.10 9.28
C SER A 54 -21.38 -4.10 9.82
N ARG A 55 -20.42 -4.61 9.04
CA ARG A 55 -18.99 -4.72 9.40
C ARG A 55 -18.04 -4.00 8.45
N ILE A 56 -18.56 -3.14 7.56
CA ILE A 56 -17.76 -2.53 6.50
C ILE A 56 -16.62 -1.65 7.02
N ASN A 57 -16.88 -0.88 8.08
CA ASN A 57 -15.86 0.01 8.67
C ASN A 57 -14.72 -0.79 9.30
N LEU A 58 -15.02 -1.91 9.97
CA LEU A 58 -14.00 -2.76 10.58
C LEU A 58 -13.15 -3.42 9.49
N ALA A 59 -13.78 -3.99 8.46
CA ALA A 59 -13.08 -4.59 7.33
C ALA A 59 -12.17 -3.58 6.61
N PHE A 60 -12.67 -2.36 6.36
CA PHE A 60 -11.89 -1.29 5.74
C PHE A 60 -10.69 -0.88 6.60
N PHE A 61 -10.88 -0.74 7.91
CA PHE A 61 -9.80 -0.40 8.84
C PHE A 61 -8.75 -1.51 8.93
N THR A 62 -9.19 -2.78 8.94
CA THR A 62 -8.29 -3.94 8.95
C THR A 62 -7.47 -4.02 7.66
N THR A 63 -8.09 -3.88 6.48
CA THR A 63 -7.35 -3.95 5.21
C THR A 63 -6.34 -2.82 5.08
N ASN A 64 -6.72 -1.58 5.42
CA ASN A 64 -5.79 -0.44 5.38
C ASN A 64 -4.67 -0.56 6.43
N GLY A 65 -5.00 -1.05 7.63
CA GLY A 65 -4.02 -1.29 8.69
C GLY A 65 -2.99 -2.34 8.30
N VAL A 66 -3.44 -3.50 7.78
CA VAL A 66 -2.55 -4.57 7.31
C VAL A 66 -1.70 -4.11 6.14
N ALA A 67 -2.28 -3.40 5.15
CA ALA A 67 -1.53 -2.87 4.03
C ALA A 67 -0.41 -1.93 4.49
N SER A 68 -0.72 -1.01 5.40
CA SER A 68 0.25 -0.02 5.93
C SER A 68 1.37 -0.68 6.73
N LEU A 69 1.05 -1.69 7.55
CA LEU A 69 2.03 -2.48 8.30
C LEU A 69 3.00 -3.21 7.37
N ILE A 70 2.48 -3.94 6.38
CA ILE A 70 3.31 -4.67 5.40
C ILE A 70 4.21 -3.70 4.64
N PHE A 71 3.64 -2.59 4.13
CA PHE A 71 4.39 -1.59 3.39
C PHE A 71 5.52 -0.98 4.23
N GLY A 72 5.20 -0.49 5.44
CA GLY A 72 6.18 0.12 6.32
C GLY A 72 7.29 -0.84 6.74
N SER A 73 6.95 -2.08 7.10
CA SER A 73 7.95 -3.09 7.47
C SER A 73 8.89 -3.42 6.32
N LEU A 74 8.38 -3.61 5.10
CA LEU A 74 9.23 -3.93 3.95
C LEU A 74 10.14 -2.77 3.55
N VAL A 75 9.65 -1.53 3.59
CA VAL A 75 10.48 -0.34 3.31
C VAL A 75 11.57 -0.16 4.36
N ILE A 76 11.28 -0.41 5.64
CA ILE A 76 12.30 -0.38 6.70
C ILE A 76 13.33 -1.49 6.49
N LEU A 77 12.89 -2.70 6.14
CA LEU A 77 13.80 -3.83 5.87
C LEU A 77 14.72 -3.56 4.68
N ASP A 78 14.24 -2.84 3.66
CA ASP A 78 15.01 -2.47 2.47
C ASP A 78 16.20 -1.54 2.77
N ILE A 79 16.22 -0.88 3.93
CA ILE A 79 17.38 -0.08 4.38
C ILE A 79 18.57 -1.00 4.72
N PHE A 80 18.29 -2.26 5.07
CA PHE A 80 19.29 -3.24 5.52
C PHE A 80 19.71 -4.22 4.42
N VAL A 81 19.14 -4.12 3.22
CA VAL A 81 19.38 -5.02 2.07
C VAL A 81 20.11 -4.28 0.96
#